data_AF-A0A3D1HVR4-F1
#
_entry.id   AF-A0A3D1HVR4-F1
#
_cell.length_a   1.000
_cell.length_b   1.000
_cell.length_c   1.000
_cell.angle_alpha   90.00
_cell.angle_beta   90.00
_cell.angle_gamma   90.00
#
_symmetry.space_group_name_H-M   'P 1'
#
loop_
_entity.id
_entity.type
_entity.pdbx_description
1 polymer ?
#
loop_
_entity_poly.entity_id
_entity_poly.type
_entity_poly.pdbx_seq_one_letter_code
_entity_poly.pdbx_strand_id
1 'polypeptide(L)'
;MADNTEKKCEYCGASYIVSDGYCRHCWKRLPDAVSPKEELLSGVKKADWHFFIDKNASRYVDIYAENENKKFFLSWNWAAFFFGVNWMCYRKMYKNAVFFAVLYSVIAVCVMLLISNAYKNQLKPLYEEVIAYEQNYNGNNFTANNPDLIIEVNGQPIKAYEAREKISFITNKITFWTIFVMLVLQIPIGLSADCIYRSHILKKIKYSDGGTSYIAFFAGCLCNSIFNRIIVSPIAVALIKLVMK
;
A
#
# COMPACT_ATOMS: atom_id res chain seq x y z
N MET A 1 -12.30 37.72 -24.74
CA MET A 1 -12.76 39.13 -24.70
C MET A 1 -13.93 39.15 -23.73
N ALA A 2 -13.86 39.94 -22.65
CA ALA A 2 -14.94 40.01 -21.68
C ALA A 2 -16.18 40.62 -22.35
N ASP A 3 -17.32 39.92 -22.27
CA ASP A 3 -18.61 40.43 -22.73
C ASP A 3 -19.05 41.55 -21.77
N ASN A 4 -18.92 42.80 -22.23
CA ASN A 4 -19.25 44.00 -21.45
C ASN A 4 -20.74 44.39 -21.55
N THR A 5 -21.62 43.45 -21.89
CA THR A 5 -23.05 43.73 -21.99
C THR A 5 -23.64 44.01 -20.59
N GLU A 6 -24.22 45.18 -20.39
CA GLU A 6 -24.86 45.55 -19.12
C GLU A 6 -26.21 44.83 -18.99
N LYS A 7 -26.41 44.09 -17.88
CA LYS A 7 -27.65 43.36 -17.58
C LYS A 7 -28.26 43.84 -16.27
N LYS A 8 -29.56 43.58 -16.07
CA LYS A 8 -30.26 43.87 -14.81
C LYS A 8 -30.42 42.61 -13.97
N CYS A 9 -30.16 42.71 -12.67
CA CYS A 9 -30.36 41.62 -11.72
C CYS A 9 -31.85 41.31 -11.55
N GLU A 10 -32.25 40.06 -11.75
CA GLU A 10 -33.64 39.61 -11.63
C GLU A 10 -34.19 39.71 -10.19
N TYR A 11 -33.31 39.79 -9.18
CA TYR A 11 -33.72 39.81 -7.78
C TYR A 11 -33.84 41.20 -7.17
N CYS A 12 -33.10 42.18 -7.68
CA CYS A 12 -33.07 43.53 -7.09
C CYS A 12 -33.14 44.67 -8.12
N GLY A 13 -33.12 44.36 -9.42
CA GLY A 13 -33.19 45.34 -10.49
C GLY A 13 -31.90 46.15 -10.74
N ALA A 14 -30.87 46.01 -9.91
CA ALA A 14 -29.60 46.71 -10.09
C ALA A 14 -28.87 46.27 -11.36
N SER A 15 -28.19 47.19 -12.04
CA SER A 15 -27.37 46.84 -13.20
C SER A 15 -26.06 46.17 -12.78
N TYR A 16 -25.59 45.22 -13.59
CA TYR A 16 -24.35 44.50 -13.39
C TYR A 16 -23.66 44.22 -14.74
N ILE A 17 -22.34 44.07 -14.69
CA ILE A 17 -21.52 43.63 -15.82
C ILE A 17 -21.38 42.12 -15.73
N VAL A 18 -21.53 41.40 -16.84
CA VAL A 18 -21.61 39.92 -16.83
C VAL A 18 -20.34 39.23 -16.28
N SER A 19 -19.23 39.95 -16.13
CA SER A 19 -18.02 39.48 -15.42
C SER A 19 -18.21 39.20 -13.93
N ASP A 20 -19.24 39.78 -13.30
CA ASP A 20 -19.48 39.68 -11.87
C ASP A 20 -20.28 38.39 -11.58
N GLY A 21 -19.66 37.38 -10.95
CA GLY A 21 -20.34 36.13 -10.56
C GLY A 21 -21.43 36.30 -9.48
N TYR A 22 -21.56 37.50 -8.91
CA TYR A 22 -22.58 37.85 -7.92
C TYR A 22 -22.99 39.32 -8.08
N CYS A 23 -24.25 39.64 -7.78
CA CYS A 23 -24.73 41.01 -7.80
C CYS A 23 -24.13 41.80 -6.64
N ARG A 24 -23.40 42.89 -6.91
CA ARG A 24 -22.80 43.73 -5.86
C ARG A 24 -23.81 44.43 -4.95
N HIS A 25 -25.07 44.52 -5.34
CA HIS A 25 -26.11 45.19 -4.56
C HIS A 25 -26.85 44.24 -3.60
N CYS A 26 -27.26 43.06 -4.09
CA CYS A 26 -28.05 42.11 -3.29
C CYS A 26 -27.29 40.82 -2.94
N TRP A 27 -26.03 40.68 -3.37
CA TRP A 27 -25.13 39.55 -3.13
C TRP A 27 -25.66 38.18 -3.60
N LYS A 28 -26.75 38.16 -4.36
CA LYS A 28 -27.25 36.94 -5.00
C LYS A 28 -26.38 36.59 -6.21
N ARG A 29 -26.11 35.29 -6.37
CA ARG A 29 -25.41 34.74 -7.53
C ARG A 29 -26.19 35.07 -8.79
N LEU A 30 -25.50 35.63 -9.77
CA LEU A 30 -26.08 35.98 -11.07
C LEU A 30 -26.02 34.75 -11.99
N PRO A 31 -26.95 34.59 -12.95
CA PRO A 31 -26.81 33.56 -13.97
C PRO A 31 -25.54 33.85 -14.78
N ASP A 32 -24.58 32.92 -14.70
CA ASP A 32 -23.22 33.11 -15.23
C ASP A 32 -23.23 33.53 -16.70
N ALA A 33 -22.38 34.51 -17.06
CA ALA A 33 -22.07 34.89 -18.43
C ALA A 33 -21.45 33.72 -19.18
N VAL A 34 -22.28 32.83 -19.72
CA VAL A 34 -21.80 31.65 -20.43
C VAL A 34 -20.74 30.93 -19.58
N SER A 35 -21.17 30.21 -18.54
CA SER A 35 -20.35 29.12 -18.01
C SER A 35 -19.77 28.37 -19.22
N PRO A 36 -18.44 28.10 -19.26
CA PRO A 36 -17.89 27.25 -20.30
C PRO A 36 -18.79 26.01 -20.35
N LYS A 37 -19.22 25.59 -21.55
CA LYS A 37 -19.99 24.33 -21.78
C LYS A 37 -19.60 23.37 -20.67
N GLU A 38 -20.52 23.05 -19.75
CA GLU A 38 -20.20 22.26 -18.56
C GLU A 38 -19.35 21.08 -19.00
N GLU A 39 -18.05 21.12 -18.72
CA GLU A 39 -17.15 20.19 -19.36
C GLU A 39 -17.34 18.87 -18.65
N LEU A 40 -18.05 17.97 -19.33
CA LEU A 40 -18.34 16.64 -18.83
C LEU A 40 -17.12 15.77 -19.05
N LEU A 41 -16.79 14.98 -18.04
CA LEU A 41 -15.80 13.93 -18.11
C LEU A 41 -16.50 12.61 -17.74
N SER A 42 -16.57 11.68 -18.69
CA SER A 42 -17.29 10.41 -18.56
C SER A 42 -18.76 10.61 -18.15
N GLY A 43 -19.41 11.64 -18.68
CA GLY A 43 -20.82 11.98 -18.39
C GLY A 43 -21.07 12.59 -17.00
N VAL A 44 -20.01 13.03 -16.28
CA VAL A 44 -20.08 13.68 -14.97
C VAL A 44 -19.39 15.03 -15.04
N LYS A 45 -19.88 16.06 -14.34
CA LYS A 45 -19.28 17.40 -14.36
C LYS A 45 -17.86 17.36 -13.80
N LYS A 46 -16.89 17.99 -14.46
CA LYS A 46 -15.50 18.09 -13.92
C LYS A 46 -15.45 18.63 -12.49
N ALA A 47 -16.34 19.55 -12.11
CA ALA A 47 -16.44 20.04 -10.72
C ALA A 47 -16.70 18.93 -9.69
N ASP A 48 -17.57 17.96 -10.02
CA ASP A 48 -17.87 16.83 -9.14
C ASP A 48 -16.65 15.90 -9.01
N TRP A 49 -15.87 15.73 -10.08
CA TRP A 49 -14.59 15.01 -10.02
C TRP A 49 -13.61 15.70 -9.08
N HIS A 50 -13.48 17.03 -9.17
CA HIS A 50 -12.60 17.79 -8.29
C HIS A 50 -13.01 17.66 -6.82
N PHE A 51 -14.31 17.77 -6.53
CA PHE A 51 -14.83 17.57 -5.18
C PHE A 51 -14.60 16.14 -4.67
N PHE A 52 -14.88 15.13 -5.49
CA PHE A 52 -14.75 13.74 -5.08
C PHE A 52 -13.29 13.31 -4.90
N ILE A 53 -12.37 13.81 -5.72
CA ILE A 53 -10.96 13.48 -5.61
C ILE A 53 -10.29 14.22 -4.45
N ASP A 54 -10.72 15.46 -4.20
CA ASP A 54 -10.16 16.38 -3.21
C ASP A 54 -8.69 16.70 -3.52
N LYS A 55 -7.74 15.90 -3.02
CA LYS A 55 -6.31 16.19 -3.18
C LYS A 55 -5.74 15.75 -4.52
N ASN A 56 -4.98 16.66 -5.14
CA ASN A 56 -4.35 16.52 -6.45
C ASN A 56 -5.34 16.25 -7.59
N ALA A 57 -6.57 16.77 -7.47
CA ALA A 57 -7.64 16.50 -8.41
C ALA A 57 -7.28 16.80 -9.88
N SER A 58 -6.60 17.92 -10.16
CA SER A 58 -6.22 18.30 -11.53
C SER A 58 -5.44 17.18 -12.23
N ARG A 59 -4.40 16.61 -11.58
CA ARG A 59 -3.64 15.47 -12.13
C ARG A 59 -4.56 14.32 -12.54
N TYR A 60 -5.51 13.95 -11.69
CA TYR A 60 -6.40 12.82 -11.97
C TYR A 60 -7.38 13.15 -13.09
N VAL A 61 -7.95 14.36 -13.08
CA VAL A 61 -8.88 14.83 -14.12
C VAL A 61 -8.20 14.84 -15.49
N ASP A 62 -6.95 15.33 -15.57
CA ASP A 62 -6.18 15.35 -16.83
C ASP A 62 -5.93 13.93 -17.35
N ILE A 63 -5.42 13.03 -16.50
CA ILE A 63 -5.22 11.61 -16.85
C ILE A 63 -6.53 10.95 -17.32
N TYR A 64 -7.65 11.27 -16.67
CA TYR A 64 -8.94 10.68 -17.00
C TYR A 64 -9.54 11.26 -18.28
N ALA A 65 -9.29 12.54 -18.57
CA ALA A 65 -9.67 13.17 -19.83
C ALA A 65 -8.91 12.55 -21.01
N GLU A 66 -7.58 12.39 -20.88
CA GLU A 66 -6.75 11.72 -21.89
C GLU A 66 -7.17 10.27 -22.16
N ASN A 67 -7.84 9.63 -21.20
CA ASN A 67 -8.24 8.22 -21.26
C ASN A 67 -9.76 8.02 -21.18
N GLU A 68 -10.55 9.03 -21.55
CA GLU A 68 -12.01 9.01 -21.38
C GLU A 68 -12.67 7.81 -22.07
N ASN A 69 -12.28 7.57 -23.33
CA ASN A 69 -12.82 6.50 -24.18
C ASN A 69 -12.21 5.12 -23.89
N LYS A 70 -11.28 5.01 -22.95
CA LYS A 70 -10.62 3.74 -22.60
C LYS A 70 -11.25 3.16 -21.34
N LYS A 71 -11.73 1.92 -21.43
CA LYS A 71 -12.17 1.15 -20.25
C LYS A 71 -11.00 0.76 -19.34
N PHE A 72 -9.83 0.55 -19.92
CA PHE A 72 -8.59 0.19 -19.23
C PHE A 72 -7.44 1.04 -19.77
N PHE A 73 -6.62 1.56 -18.86
CA PHE A 73 -5.41 2.30 -19.20
C PHE A 73 -4.36 2.10 -18.10
N LEU A 74 -3.10 2.34 -18.45
CA LEU A 74 -1.99 2.32 -17.51
C LEU A 74 -1.47 3.74 -17.34
N SER A 75 -1.26 4.15 -16.09
CA SER A 75 -0.66 5.43 -15.73
C SER A 75 0.15 5.24 -14.45
N TRP A 76 1.34 5.82 -14.39
CA TRP A 76 2.23 5.66 -13.25
C TRP A 76 1.76 6.47 -12.05
N ASN A 77 1.47 5.77 -10.95
CA ASN A 77 1.11 6.35 -9.67
C ASN A 77 2.15 5.98 -8.60
N TRP A 78 3.00 6.96 -8.28
CA TRP A 78 4.03 6.84 -7.25
C TRP A 78 3.49 6.48 -5.87
N ALA A 79 2.37 7.08 -5.48
CA ALA A 79 1.80 6.86 -4.16
C ALA A 79 1.24 5.44 -4.02
N ALA A 80 0.60 4.91 -5.07
CA ALA A 80 0.12 3.53 -5.08
C ALA A 80 1.25 2.50 -5.20
N PHE A 81 2.36 2.86 -5.87
CA PHE A 81 3.55 2.02 -5.89
C PHE A 81 4.14 1.85 -4.49
N PHE A 82 4.50 2.94 -3.80
CA PHE A 82 5.13 2.83 -2.48
C PHE A 82 4.17 2.48 -1.35
N PHE A 83 2.92 2.92 -1.42
CA PHE A 83 1.95 2.79 -0.33
C PHE A 83 0.78 1.87 -0.64
N GLY A 84 0.70 1.24 -1.82
CA GLY A 84 -0.22 0.15 -2.17
C GLY A 84 -1.60 0.21 -1.50
N VAL A 85 -1.82 -0.72 -0.56
CA VAL A 85 -3.05 -0.85 0.23
C VAL A 85 -3.35 0.42 1.04
N ASN A 86 -2.36 1.05 1.65
CA ASN A 86 -2.53 2.27 2.44
C ASN A 86 -2.99 3.44 1.57
N TRP A 87 -2.47 3.55 0.34
CA TRP A 87 -2.97 4.53 -0.62
C TRP A 87 -4.44 4.29 -0.98
N MET A 88 -4.85 3.03 -1.15
CA MET A 88 -6.25 2.68 -1.38
C MET A 88 -7.13 3.03 -0.17
N CYS A 89 -6.67 2.80 1.06
CA CYS A 89 -7.37 3.21 2.27
C CYS A 89 -7.52 4.74 2.36
N TYR A 90 -6.44 5.47 2.06
CA TYR A 90 -6.44 6.94 2.01
C TYR A 90 -7.49 7.48 1.03
N ARG A 91 -7.69 6.81 -0.12
CA ARG A 91 -8.68 7.15 -1.14
C ARG A 91 -10.05 6.50 -0.92
N LYS A 92 -10.29 5.94 0.28
CA LYS A 92 -11.55 5.28 0.69
C LYS A 92 -11.97 4.10 -0.20
N MET A 93 -11.01 3.47 -0.88
CA MET A 93 -11.20 2.28 -1.72
C MET A 93 -11.17 0.98 -0.90
N TYR A 94 -11.89 0.92 0.23
CA TYR A 94 -11.72 -0.15 1.24
C TYR A 94 -11.90 -1.58 0.71
N LYS A 95 -12.86 -1.81 -0.21
CA LYS A 95 -13.05 -3.12 -0.84
C LYS A 95 -11.80 -3.57 -1.62
N ASN A 96 -11.22 -2.66 -2.39
CA ASN A 96 -9.99 -2.94 -3.14
C ASN A 96 -8.80 -3.09 -2.17
N ALA A 97 -8.72 -2.24 -1.15
CA ALA A 97 -7.68 -2.31 -0.13
C ALA A 97 -7.65 -3.68 0.56
N VAL A 98 -8.80 -4.21 1.00
CA VAL A 98 -8.91 -5.54 1.61
C VAL A 98 -8.50 -6.63 0.63
N PHE A 99 -9.01 -6.60 -0.61
CA PHE A 99 -8.65 -7.59 -1.64
C PHE A 99 -7.14 -7.64 -1.89
N PHE A 100 -6.51 -6.49 -2.14
CA PHE A 100 -5.07 -6.43 -2.38
C PHE A 100 -4.24 -6.77 -1.13
N ALA A 101 -4.70 -6.41 0.07
CA ALA A 101 -4.02 -6.78 1.31
C ALA A 101 -3.92 -8.30 1.47
N VAL A 102 -5.03 -9.02 1.27
CA VAL A 102 -5.05 -10.49 1.35
C VAL A 102 -4.17 -11.08 0.24
N LEU A 103 -4.35 -10.64 -1.00
CA LEU A 103 -3.58 -11.15 -2.13
C LEU A 103 -2.06 -11.00 -1.93
N TYR A 104 -1.61 -9.82 -1.51
CA TYR A 104 -0.18 -9.59 -1.25
C TYR A 104 0.35 -10.38 -0.07
N SER A 105 -0.45 -10.55 0.98
CA SER A 105 -0.04 -11.33 2.15
C SER A 105 0.20 -12.79 1.77
N VAL A 106 -0.70 -13.37 0.95
CA VAL A 106 -0.55 -14.74 0.45
C VAL A 106 0.70 -14.85 -0.43
N ILE A 107 0.86 -13.94 -1.39
CA ILE A 107 2.03 -13.94 -2.29
C ILE A 107 3.33 -13.79 -1.51
N ALA A 108 3.39 -12.88 -0.53
CA ALA A 108 4.57 -12.65 0.29
C ALA A 108 4.99 -13.92 1.07
N VAL A 109 4.01 -14.63 1.65
CA VAL A 109 4.25 -15.91 2.31
C VAL A 109 4.78 -16.94 1.31
N CYS A 110 4.14 -17.09 0.15
CA CYS A 110 4.59 -18.04 -0.88
C CYS A 110 6.03 -17.74 -1.34
N VAL A 111 6.36 -16.49 -1.63
CA VAL A 111 7.70 -16.07 -2.03
C VAL A 111 8.72 -16.37 -0.92
N MET A 112 8.41 -16.01 0.32
CA MET A 112 9.29 -16.29 1.46
C MET A 112 9.56 -17.79 1.64
N LEU A 113 8.53 -18.64 1.47
CA LEU A 113 8.70 -20.10 1.56
C LEU A 113 9.54 -20.66 0.42
N LEU A 114 9.32 -20.21 -0.82
CA LEU A 114 10.09 -20.63 -1.98
C LEU A 114 11.57 -20.28 -1.81
N ILE A 115 11.86 -19.04 -1.38
CA ILE A 115 13.24 -18.61 -1.13
C ILE A 115 13.82 -19.39 0.05
N SER A 116 13.11 -19.55 1.16
CA SER A 116 13.60 -20.31 2.32
C SER A 116 13.92 -21.76 1.96
N ASN A 117 13.09 -22.39 1.13
CA ASN A 117 13.34 -23.73 0.62
C ASN A 117 14.63 -23.81 -0.23
N ALA A 118 14.94 -22.78 -1.02
CA ALA A 118 16.19 -22.71 -1.77
C ALA A 118 17.44 -22.66 -0.86
N TYR A 119 17.32 -22.14 0.36
CA TYR A 119 18.39 -22.11 1.36
C TYR A 119 18.34 -23.27 2.36
N LYS A 120 17.37 -24.19 2.25
CA LYS A 120 17.15 -25.29 3.22
C LYS A 120 18.43 -26.07 3.52
N ASN A 121 19.18 -26.46 2.49
CA ASN A 121 20.38 -27.29 2.63
C ASN A 121 21.52 -26.58 3.38
N GLN A 122 21.58 -25.25 3.31
CA GLN A 122 22.58 -24.45 4.02
C GLN A 122 22.16 -24.20 5.47
N LEU A 123 20.86 -24.02 5.71
CA LEU A 123 20.31 -23.70 7.02
C LEU A 123 20.20 -24.91 7.94
N LYS A 124 19.78 -26.07 7.42
CA LYS A 124 19.52 -27.28 8.22
C LYS A 124 20.67 -27.65 9.18
N PRO A 125 21.93 -27.82 8.73
CA PRO A 125 23.02 -28.21 9.63
C PRO A 125 23.30 -27.17 10.71
N LEU A 126 23.14 -25.88 10.40
CA LEU A 126 23.33 -24.80 11.36
C LEU A 126 22.26 -24.83 12.46
N TYR A 127 21.01 -25.11 12.09
CA TYR A 127 19.93 -25.25 13.08
C TYR A 127 20.11 -26.49 13.96
N GLU A 128 20.58 -27.60 13.40
CA GLU A 128 20.90 -28.81 14.16
C GLU A 128 22.00 -28.54 15.20
N GLU A 129 23.03 -27.79 14.83
CA GLU A 129 24.11 -27.38 15.74
C GLU A 129 23.61 -26.50 16.91
N VAL A 130 22.70 -25.56 16.63
CA VAL A 130 22.09 -24.71 17.66
C VAL A 130 21.17 -25.52 18.58
N ILE A 131 20.35 -26.42 18.03
CA ILE A 131 19.42 -27.25 18.80
C ILE A 131 20.19 -28.21 19.71
N ALA A 132 21.28 -28.83 19.22
CA ALA A 132 22.12 -29.71 20.00
C ALA A 132 22.71 -29.00 21.23
N TYR A 133 23.18 -27.75 21.06
CA TYR A 133 23.63 -26.92 22.18
C TYR A 133 22.51 -26.61 23.18
N GLU A 134 21.32 -26.21 22.71
CA GLU A 134 20.18 -25.90 23.59
C GLU A 134 19.73 -27.14 24.40
N GLN A 135 19.75 -28.32 23.79
CA GLN A 135 19.42 -29.57 24.48
C GLN A 135 20.46 -29.95 25.54
N ASN A 136 21.74 -29.82 25.21
CA ASN A 136 22.83 -30.15 26.14
C ASN A 136 22.90 -29.16 27.32
N TYR A 137 22.65 -27.87 27.08
CA TYR A 137 22.61 -26.85 28.14
C TYR A 137 21.45 -27.05 29.11
N ASN A 138 20.24 -27.36 28.61
CA ASN A 138 19.05 -27.56 29.45
C ASN A 138 18.99 -28.95 30.12
N GLY A 139 19.84 -29.89 29.70
CA GLY A 139 19.80 -31.29 30.15
C GLY A 139 20.55 -31.62 31.44
N ASN A 140 21.26 -30.68 32.09
CA ASN A 140 22.08 -30.92 33.29
C ASN A 140 23.15 -32.05 33.16
N ASN A 141 23.51 -32.50 31.97
CA ASN A 141 24.46 -33.62 31.76
C ASN A 141 25.94 -33.24 31.96
N PHE A 142 26.24 -32.12 32.63
CA PHE A 142 27.60 -31.57 32.74
C PHE A 142 28.34 -31.92 34.02
N THR A 143 28.54 -33.21 34.28
CA THR A 143 29.56 -33.73 35.22
C THR A 143 29.93 -35.16 34.81
N ALA A 144 31.14 -35.69 34.88
CA ALA A 144 32.51 -35.22 35.10
C ALA A 144 33.44 -36.43 34.79
N ASN A 145 34.72 -36.19 34.51
CA ASN A 145 35.87 -37.14 34.51
C ASN A 145 36.51 -37.54 33.17
N ASN A 146 36.13 -36.96 32.02
CA ASN A 146 36.91 -37.13 30.77
C ASN A 146 37.37 -35.75 30.25
N PRO A 147 38.70 -35.49 30.18
CA PRO A 147 39.24 -34.21 29.71
C PRO A 147 38.85 -33.87 28.27
N ASP A 148 38.66 -34.86 27.39
CA ASP A 148 38.22 -34.63 26.00
C ASP A 148 36.79 -34.08 25.95
N LEU A 149 35.93 -34.59 26.85
CA LEU A 149 34.58 -34.06 27.01
C LEU A 149 34.61 -32.63 27.53
N ILE A 150 35.46 -32.27 28.50
CA ILE A 150 35.54 -30.88 29.01
C ILE A 150 35.88 -29.86 27.90
N ILE A 151 36.74 -30.22 26.95
CA ILE A 151 37.13 -29.35 25.82
C ILE A 151 35.96 -29.18 24.84
N GLU A 152 35.28 -30.28 24.47
CA GLU A 152 34.14 -30.26 23.56
C GLU A 152 33.00 -29.37 24.10
N VAL A 153 32.82 -29.38 25.41
CA VAL A 153 31.75 -28.70 26.15
C VAL A 153 31.97 -27.19 26.20
N ASN A 154 33.22 -26.79 26.39
CA ASN A 154 33.60 -25.39 26.30
C ASN A 154 33.59 -24.88 24.84
N GLY A 155 33.73 -25.76 23.85
CA GLY A 155 33.66 -25.43 22.42
C GLY A 155 32.25 -25.38 21.83
N GLN A 156 31.28 -26.12 22.40
CA GLN A 156 29.86 -26.11 21.98
C GLN A 156 29.19 -24.72 21.96
N PRO A 157 29.34 -23.84 22.98
CA PRO A 157 28.74 -22.51 22.93
C PRO A 157 29.33 -21.63 21.82
N ILE A 158 30.63 -21.77 21.51
CA ILE A 158 31.29 -21.03 20.41
C ILE A 158 30.71 -21.48 19.07
N LYS A 159 30.64 -22.79 18.83
CA LYS A 159 30.03 -23.39 17.65
C LYS A 159 28.58 -22.95 17.43
N ALA A 160 27.77 -23.00 18.49
CA ALA A 160 26.39 -22.55 18.44
C ALA A 160 26.26 -21.03 18.17
N TYR A 161 27.16 -20.22 18.70
CA TYR A 161 27.22 -18.79 18.41
C TYR A 161 27.54 -18.52 16.94
N GLU A 162 28.57 -19.16 16.38
CA GLU A 162 28.94 -19.05 14.96
C GLU A 162 27.80 -19.52 14.05
N ALA A 163 27.11 -20.61 14.41
CA ALA A 163 25.94 -21.10 13.69
C ALA A 163 24.80 -20.08 13.69
N ARG A 164 24.51 -19.43 14.83
CA ARG A 164 23.50 -18.36 14.92
C ARG A 164 23.85 -17.14 14.05
N GLU A 165 25.12 -16.74 14.04
CA GLU A 165 25.59 -15.64 13.20
C GLU A 165 25.37 -15.95 11.71
N LYS A 166 25.75 -17.16 11.27
CA LYS A 166 25.51 -17.63 9.90
C LYS A 166 24.02 -17.72 9.56
N ILE A 167 23.19 -18.23 10.47
CA ILE A 167 21.72 -18.27 10.31
C ILE A 167 21.17 -16.86 10.12
N SER A 168 21.58 -15.90 10.95
CA SER A 168 21.13 -14.51 10.84
C SER A 168 21.53 -13.90 9.49
N PHE A 169 22.76 -14.14 9.04
CA PHE A 169 23.24 -13.66 7.75
C PHE A 169 22.43 -14.23 6.57
N ILE A 170 22.18 -15.55 6.56
CA ILE A 170 21.36 -16.19 5.51
C ILE A 170 19.91 -15.69 5.58
N THR A 171 19.34 -15.56 6.78
CA THR A 171 17.97 -15.07 6.97
C THR A 171 17.81 -13.62 6.48
N ASN A 172 18.81 -12.77 6.69
CA ASN A 172 18.84 -11.41 6.14
C ASN A 172 18.87 -11.42 4.60
N LYS A 173 19.62 -12.34 3.97
CA LYS A 173 19.59 -12.52 2.51
C LYS A 173 18.20 -12.95 2.02
N ILE A 174 17.58 -13.93 2.67
CA ILE A 174 16.21 -14.38 2.34
C ILE A 174 15.23 -13.21 2.41
N THR A 175 15.31 -12.43 3.49
CA THR A 175 14.46 -11.26 3.71
C THR A 175 14.68 -10.20 2.62
N PHE A 176 15.93 -9.87 2.32
CA PHE A 176 16.27 -8.92 1.26
C PHE A 176 15.72 -9.34 -0.10
N TRP A 177 15.92 -10.61 -0.49
CA TRP A 177 15.39 -11.13 -1.76
C TRP A 177 13.86 -11.15 -1.78
N THR A 178 13.22 -11.48 -0.66
CA THR A 178 11.77 -11.43 -0.53
C THR A 178 11.26 -10.00 -0.75
N ILE A 179 11.87 -9.00 -0.11
CA ILE A 179 11.51 -7.58 -0.29
C ILE A 179 11.71 -7.16 -1.74
N PHE A 180 12.84 -7.53 -2.36
CA PHE A 180 13.13 -7.20 -3.75
C PHE A 180 12.06 -7.75 -4.70
N VAL A 181 11.70 -9.02 -4.57
CA VAL A 181 10.64 -9.64 -5.39
C VAL A 181 9.30 -8.93 -5.16
N MET A 182 8.96 -8.62 -3.91
CA MET A 182 7.71 -7.90 -3.60
C MET A 182 7.67 -6.49 -4.20
N LEU A 183 8.80 -5.76 -4.22
CA LEU A 183 8.90 -4.46 -4.88
C LEU A 183 8.66 -4.55 -6.38
N VAL A 184 9.20 -5.57 -7.04
CA VAL A 184 8.96 -5.81 -8.48
C VAL A 184 7.48 -6.13 -8.72
N LEU A 185 6.87 -6.96 -7.87
CA LEU A 185 5.45 -7.30 -7.96
C LEU A 185 4.51 -6.13 -7.69
N GLN A 186 5.01 -5.00 -7.16
CA GLN A 186 4.24 -3.79 -6.91
C GLN A 186 4.09 -2.91 -8.16
N ILE A 187 4.93 -3.11 -9.19
CA ILE A 187 4.92 -2.35 -10.46
C ILE A 187 3.53 -2.37 -11.14
N PRO A 188 2.84 -3.52 -11.28
CA PRO A 188 1.49 -3.56 -11.86
C PRO A 188 0.48 -2.68 -11.12
N ILE A 189 0.60 -2.53 -9.79
CA ILE A 189 -0.27 -1.61 -9.04
C ILE A 189 0.10 -0.17 -9.31
N GLY A 190 1.40 0.16 -9.32
CA GLY A 190 1.86 1.48 -9.71
C GLY A 190 1.28 1.91 -11.06
N LEU A 191 1.20 0.98 -12.02
CA LEU A 191 0.67 1.24 -13.37
C LEU A 191 -0.87 1.23 -13.47
N SER A 192 -1.57 0.44 -12.66
CA SER A 192 -3.03 0.25 -12.80
C SER A 192 -3.87 1.05 -11.79
N ALA A 193 -3.25 1.61 -10.74
CA ALA A 193 -3.97 2.24 -9.63
C ALA A 193 -4.90 3.38 -10.07
N ASP A 194 -4.45 4.24 -10.98
CA ASP A 194 -5.27 5.37 -11.45
C ASP A 194 -6.52 4.90 -12.21
N CYS A 195 -6.41 3.80 -12.96
CA CYS A 195 -7.54 3.17 -13.64
C CYS A 195 -8.51 2.51 -12.65
N ILE A 196 -8.00 1.77 -11.67
CA ILE A 196 -8.82 1.16 -10.61
C ILE A 196 -9.57 2.24 -9.83
N TYR A 197 -8.91 3.36 -9.54
CA TYR A 197 -9.51 4.46 -8.82
C TYR A 197 -10.55 5.21 -9.64
N ARG A 198 -10.34 5.43 -10.95
CA ARG A 198 -11.39 5.97 -11.84
C ARG A 198 -12.65 5.12 -11.81
N SER A 199 -12.50 3.80 -11.93
CA SER A 199 -13.62 2.85 -11.85
C SER A 199 -14.35 2.91 -10.51
N HIS A 200 -13.61 3.13 -9.42
CA HIS A 200 -14.18 3.34 -8.10
C HIS A 200 -15.00 4.64 -8.03
N ILE A 201 -14.45 5.76 -8.52
CA ILE A 201 -15.13 7.06 -8.52
C ILE A 201 -16.42 6.99 -9.32
N LEU A 202 -16.39 6.49 -10.56
CA LEU A 202 -17.57 6.43 -11.43
C LEU A 202 -18.75 5.67 -10.81
N LYS A 203 -18.47 4.64 -9.99
CA LYS A 203 -19.50 3.88 -9.28
C LYS A 203 -20.10 4.62 -8.08
N LYS A 204 -19.36 5.57 -7.49
CA LYS A 204 -19.69 6.17 -6.20
C LYS A 204 -20.00 7.66 -6.23
N ILE A 205 -19.56 8.39 -7.25
CA ILE A 205 -19.64 9.85 -7.33
C ILE A 205 -21.08 10.38 -7.20
N LYS A 206 -22.08 9.56 -7.54
CA LYS A 206 -23.51 9.90 -7.40
C LYS A 206 -24.12 9.61 -6.02
N TYR A 207 -23.46 8.81 -5.18
CA TYR A 207 -24.08 8.19 -4.00
C TYR A 207 -23.27 8.37 -2.71
N SER A 208 -22.06 8.89 -2.78
CA SER A 208 -21.12 8.90 -1.66
C SER A 208 -20.28 10.16 -1.69
N ASP A 209 -19.98 10.67 -0.50
CA ASP A 209 -18.96 11.69 -0.33
C ASP A 209 -17.60 11.11 -0.72
N GLY A 210 -16.88 11.85 -1.55
CA GLY A 210 -15.51 11.51 -1.93
C GLY A 210 -14.50 11.92 -0.87
N GLY A 211 -13.34 12.34 -1.34
CA GLY A 211 -12.28 12.90 -0.53
C GLY A 211 -11.30 11.87 0.02
N THR A 212 -10.38 12.39 0.82
CA THR A 212 -9.25 11.64 1.37
C THR A 212 -9.44 11.36 2.87
N SER A 213 -8.77 10.34 3.41
CA SER A 213 -8.82 10.01 4.84
C SER A 213 -7.45 9.65 5.38
N TYR A 214 -6.83 10.59 6.09
CA TYR A 214 -5.57 10.36 6.80
C TYR A 214 -5.72 9.34 7.93
N ILE A 215 -6.85 9.36 8.63
CA ILE A 215 -7.15 8.37 9.68
C ILE A 215 -7.17 6.96 9.08
N ALA A 216 -7.81 6.78 7.92
CA ALA A 216 -7.83 5.49 7.24
C ALA A 216 -6.45 5.06 6.71
N PHE A 217 -5.60 6.01 6.29
CA PHE A 217 -4.21 5.73 5.93
C PHE A 217 -3.44 5.17 7.13
N PHE A 218 -3.45 5.86 8.27
CA PHE A 218 -2.74 5.42 9.47
C PHE A 218 -3.34 4.15 10.09
N ALA A 219 -4.66 4.01 10.11
CA ALA A 219 -5.32 2.78 10.52
C ALA A 219 -4.94 1.61 9.61
N GLY A 220 -4.84 1.83 8.30
CA GLY A 220 -4.32 0.85 7.34
C GLY A 220 -2.89 0.43 7.66
N CYS A 221 -2.00 1.38 7.93
CA CYS A 221 -0.62 1.09 8.36
C CYS A 221 -0.59 0.24 9.64
N LEU A 222 -1.40 0.60 10.64
CA LEU A 222 -1.46 -0.10 11.92
C LEU A 222 -1.98 -1.53 11.73
N CYS A 223 -3.11 -1.71 11.02
CA CYS A 223 -3.69 -3.01 10.72
C CYS A 223 -2.71 -3.89 9.93
N ASN A 224 -2.02 -3.33 8.93
CA ASN A 224 -1.02 -4.07 8.16
C ASN A 224 0.19 -4.48 9.01
N SER A 225 0.66 -3.58 9.90
CA SER A 225 1.76 -3.90 10.83
C SER A 225 1.36 -4.98 11.84
N ILE A 226 0.15 -4.89 12.40
CA ILE A 226 -0.39 -5.88 13.35
C ILE A 226 -0.57 -7.23 12.66
N PHE A 227 -1.17 -7.24 11.47
CA PHE A 227 -1.36 -8.45 10.67
C PHE A 227 -0.01 -9.12 10.34
N ASN A 228 0.98 -8.35 9.91
CA ASN A 228 2.31 -8.89 9.61
C ASN A 228 3.04 -9.43 10.84
N ARG A 229 2.95 -8.76 11.99
CA ARG A 229 3.60 -9.20 13.24
C ARG A 229 2.92 -10.38 13.91
N ILE A 230 1.59 -10.43 13.92
CA ILE A 230 0.82 -11.43 14.68
C ILE A 230 0.53 -12.67 13.84
N ILE A 231 0.31 -12.50 12.53
CA ILE A 231 -0.14 -13.61 11.67
C ILE A 231 1.00 -14.05 10.76
N VAL A 232 1.54 -13.16 9.94
CA VAL A 232 2.50 -13.55 8.89
C VAL A 232 3.83 -14.00 9.50
N SER A 233 4.40 -13.27 10.46
CA SER A 233 5.70 -13.61 11.04
C SER A 233 5.71 -14.94 11.81
N PRO A 234 4.76 -15.25 12.70
CA PRO A 234 4.72 -16.54 13.39
C PRO A 234 4.44 -17.70 12.43
N ILE A 235 3.54 -17.51 11.46
CA ILE A 235 3.25 -18.53 10.43
C ILE A 235 4.49 -18.77 9.57
N ALA A 236 5.17 -17.72 9.12
CA ALA A 236 6.42 -17.83 8.37
C ALA A 236 7.49 -18.58 9.17
N VAL A 237 7.68 -18.24 10.44
CA VAL A 237 8.64 -18.94 11.33
C VAL A 237 8.23 -20.40 11.52
N ALA A 238 6.96 -20.70 11.77
CA ALA A 238 6.47 -22.06 11.93
C ALA A 238 6.65 -22.89 10.64
N LEU A 239 6.36 -22.30 9.48
CA LEU A 239 6.53 -22.94 8.19
C LEU A 239 7.99 -23.12 7.81
N ILE A 240 8.86 -22.16 8.12
CA ILE A 240 10.32 -22.31 7.96
C ILE A 240 10.82 -23.45 8.85
N LYS A 241 10.39 -23.52 10.11
CA LYS A 241 10.70 -24.64 11.01
C LYS A 241 10.19 -25.98 10.48
N LEU A 242 9.00 -26.02 9.86
CA LEU A 242 8.46 -27.21 9.20
C LEU A 242 9.26 -27.60 7.96
N VAL A 243 9.65 -26.64 7.13
CA VAL A 243 10.51 -26.86 5.95
C VAL A 243 11.89 -27.33 6.37
N MET A 244 12.39 -26.94 7.54
CA MET A 244 13.71 -27.32 8.04
C MET A 244 13.76 -28.69 8.74
N LYS A 245 12.62 -29.24 9.14
CA LYS A 245 12.53 -30.68 9.50
C LYS A 245 12.81 -31.54 8.25
#